data_AF-A0ABD2WXZ0-F1
#
_entry.id   AF-A0ABD2WXZ0-F1
#
_cell.length_a   1.000
_cell.length_b   1.000
_cell.length_c   1.000
_cell.angle_alpha   90.00
_cell.angle_beta   90.00
_cell.angle_gamma   90.00
#
_symmetry.space_group_name_H-M   'P 1'
#
loop_
_entity.id
_entity.type
_entity.pdbx_description
1 polymer ?
#
loop_
_entity_poly.entity_id
_entity_poly.type
_entity_poly.pdbx_seq_one_letter_code
_entity_poly.pdbx_strand_id
1 'polypeptide(L)'
;MHKGVITLYTRYIRTVEAESEAEQIVYSLFIYREFNFYIEREAENFLHQQCKTILPSQPNHWDEMKPPQWRIDMYASQEAGTKEIMLTEDVSLYQICQVNYSRSYSTLKNMKNWSLPPMDNISCTFINIIVKRHLANIFIRPHLELFAADLFMTDYCKLNLPYTVCRGIAEHMTNEDILSLCEQTTEKSLAFQLPTRLSKSLRVKRQQKNEGESQSSPIQNRKRLRRQ
;
A
#
# COMPACT_ATOMS: atom_id res chain seq x y z
N MET A 1 -48.81 -2.73 16.51
CA MET A 1 -47.96 -1.57 16.83
C MET A 1 -46.45 -1.80 16.65
N HIS A 2 -45.90 -3.03 16.73
CA HIS A 2 -44.43 -3.23 16.65
C HIS A 2 -43.76 -3.10 15.27
N LYS A 3 -44.49 -3.28 14.15
CA LYS A 3 -43.90 -3.13 12.80
C LYS A 3 -43.53 -1.68 12.43
N GLY A 4 -44.15 -0.69 13.05
CA GLY A 4 -43.85 0.73 12.78
C GLY A 4 -42.56 1.22 13.45
N VAL A 5 -42.26 0.73 14.66
CA VAL A 5 -41.09 1.15 15.45
C VAL A 5 -39.78 0.62 14.86
N ILE A 6 -39.77 -0.64 14.38
CA ILE A 6 -38.59 -1.25 13.75
C ILE A 6 -38.23 -0.52 12.45
N THR A 7 -39.22 -0.14 11.64
CA THR A 7 -38.97 0.59 10.38
C THR A 7 -38.39 1.98 10.62
N LEU A 8 -38.81 2.69 11.67
CA LEU A 8 -38.26 4.01 12.03
C LEU A 8 -36.84 3.91 12.56
N TYR A 9 -36.53 2.89 13.39
CA TYR A 9 -35.20 2.68 13.95
C TYR A 9 -34.17 2.29 12.87
N THR A 10 -34.52 1.38 11.96
CA THR A 10 -33.66 1.03 10.81
C THR A 10 -33.43 2.22 9.87
N ARG A 11 -34.44 3.07 9.69
CA ARG A 11 -34.30 4.30 8.89
C ARG A 11 -33.35 5.30 9.57
N TYR A 12 -33.45 5.45 10.90
CA TYR A 12 -32.58 6.32 11.69
C TYR A 12 -31.11 5.86 11.69
N ILE A 13 -30.85 4.56 11.86
CA ILE A 13 -29.47 4.04 11.80
C ILE A 13 -28.85 4.29 10.43
N ARG A 14 -29.59 4.01 9.35
CA ARG A 14 -29.10 4.25 7.98
C ARG A 14 -28.81 5.72 7.69
N THR A 15 -29.59 6.65 8.26
CA THR A 15 -29.31 8.08 8.10
C THR A 15 -28.06 8.49 8.86
N VAL A 16 -27.84 7.98 10.08
CA VAL A 16 -26.63 8.29 10.87
C VAL A 16 -25.35 7.71 10.22
N GLU A 17 -25.43 6.50 9.67
CA GLU A 17 -24.31 5.88 8.94
C GLU A 17 -23.97 6.67 7.67
N ALA A 18 -25.00 7.04 6.88
CA ALA A 18 -24.80 7.82 5.65
C ALA A 18 -24.24 9.23 5.93
N GLU A 19 -24.67 9.88 7.02
CA GLU A 19 -24.12 11.18 7.45
C GLU A 19 -22.65 11.06 7.85
N SER A 20 -22.29 10.01 8.60
CA SER A 20 -20.89 9.71 8.96
C SER A 20 -20.01 9.42 7.73
N GLU A 21 -20.53 8.69 6.74
CA GLU A 21 -19.80 8.44 5.50
C GLU A 21 -19.60 9.73 4.67
N ALA A 22 -20.65 10.56 4.57
CA ALA A 22 -20.57 11.86 3.89
C ALA A 22 -19.48 12.74 4.52
N GLU A 23 -19.49 12.85 5.85
CA GLU A 23 -18.51 13.62 6.60
C GLU A 23 -17.08 13.14 6.34
N GLN A 24 -16.85 11.83 6.27
CA GLN A 24 -15.52 11.29 6.00
C GLN A 24 -15.00 11.68 4.61
N ILE A 25 -15.85 11.61 3.59
CA ILE A 25 -15.47 11.96 2.21
C ILE A 25 -15.22 13.47 2.09
N VAL A 26 -16.13 14.29 2.65
CA VAL A 26 -16.03 15.75 2.66
C VAL A 26 -14.76 16.18 3.40
N TYR A 27 -14.49 15.62 4.59
CA TYR A 27 -13.29 15.96 5.34
C TYR A 27 -12.01 15.46 4.68
N SER A 28 -12.05 14.33 3.96
CA SER A 28 -10.92 13.90 3.16
C SER A 28 -10.61 14.93 2.06
N LEU A 29 -11.61 15.39 1.31
CA LEU A 29 -11.45 16.45 0.31
C LEU A 29 -10.94 17.75 0.92
N PHE A 30 -11.48 18.15 2.09
CA PHE A 30 -10.98 19.31 2.84
C PHE A 30 -9.49 19.18 3.13
N ILE A 31 -9.02 18.03 3.63
CA ILE A 31 -7.61 17.82 3.95
C ILE A 31 -6.72 17.96 2.71
N TYR A 32 -7.09 17.34 1.58
CA TYR A 32 -6.30 17.43 0.35
C TYR A 32 -6.15 18.89 -0.11
N ARG A 33 -7.21 19.68 -0.01
CA ARG A 33 -7.23 21.09 -0.45
C ARG A 33 -6.52 22.02 0.52
N GLU A 34 -6.90 21.97 1.79
CA GLU A 34 -6.40 22.88 2.82
C GLU A 34 -4.89 22.70 3.04
N PHE A 35 -4.43 21.45 3.03
CA PHE A 35 -3.02 21.12 3.24
C PHE A 35 -2.27 20.85 1.92
N ASN A 36 -2.89 21.13 0.77
CA ASN A 36 -2.29 21.04 -0.57
C ASN A 36 -1.62 19.68 -0.86
N PHE A 37 -2.21 18.58 -0.39
CA PHE A 37 -1.76 17.24 -0.75
C PHE A 37 -2.20 16.89 -2.16
N TYR A 38 -1.34 16.21 -2.90
CA TYR A 38 -1.66 15.74 -4.23
C TYR A 38 -2.71 14.62 -4.20
N ILE A 39 -3.72 14.79 -5.04
CA ILE A 39 -4.72 13.79 -5.39
C ILE A 39 -4.87 13.77 -6.91
N GLU A 40 -5.04 12.59 -7.51
CA GLU A 40 -5.34 12.48 -8.93
C GLU A 40 -6.71 13.09 -9.23
N ARG A 41 -6.85 13.71 -10.40
CA ARG A 41 -8.09 14.38 -10.81
C ARG A 41 -9.25 13.40 -10.88
N GLU A 42 -9.01 12.18 -11.35
CA GLU A 42 -9.99 11.11 -11.43
C GLU A 42 -10.50 10.73 -10.03
N ALA A 43 -9.58 10.61 -9.06
CA ALA A 43 -9.92 10.33 -7.66
C ALA A 43 -10.66 11.50 -7.01
N GLU A 44 -10.24 12.74 -7.24
CA GLU A 44 -10.93 13.93 -6.75
C GLU A 44 -12.36 14.01 -7.33
N ASN A 45 -12.52 13.84 -8.64
CA ASN A 45 -13.81 13.81 -9.33
C ASN A 45 -14.72 12.71 -8.79
N PHE A 46 -14.16 11.53 -8.51
CA PHE A 46 -14.91 10.44 -7.90
C PHE A 46 -15.42 10.81 -6.51
N LEU A 47 -14.56 11.35 -5.64
CA LEU A 47 -14.97 11.79 -4.28
C LEU A 47 -16.05 12.88 -4.34
N HIS A 48 -15.90 13.83 -5.26
CA HIS A 48 -16.93 14.84 -5.55
C HIS A 48 -18.28 14.23 -5.94
N GLN A 49 -18.26 13.23 -6.83
CA GLN A 49 -19.47 12.54 -7.25
C GLN A 49 -20.12 11.82 -6.07
N GLN A 50 -19.32 11.15 -5.22
CA GLN A 50 -19.82 10.51 -4.01
C GLN A 50 -20.47 11.52 -3.05
N CYS A 51 -19.86 12.69 -2.83
CA CYS A 51 -20.48 13.75 -2.02
C CYS A 51 -21.86 14.14 -2.55
N LYS A 52 -21.99 14.32 -3.87
CA LYS A 52 -23.29 14.67 -4.50
C LYS A 52 -24.33 13.56 -4.36
N THR A 53 -23.91 12.29 -4.40
CA THR A 53 -24.80 11.15 -4.23
C THR A 53 -25.28 11.00 -2.78
N ILE A 54 -24.41 11.23 -1.81
CA ILE A 54 -24.72 11.04 -0.39
C ILE A 54 -25.48 12.24 0.19
N LEU A 55 -25.23 13.46 -0.30
CA LEU A 55 -25.91 14.70 0.11
C LEU A 55 -26.81 15.28 -1.01
N PRO A 56 -27.84 14.53 -1.48
CA PRO A 56 -28.64 14.94 -2.63
C PRO A 56 -29.53 16.15 -2.34
N SER A 57 -29.79 16.45 -1.07
CA SER A 57 -30.57 17.62 -0.64
C SER A 57 -29.78 18.93 -0.77
N GLN A 58 -28.45 18.87 -0.76
CA GLN A 58 -27.56 20.04 -0.83
C GLN A 58 -26.28 19.73 -1.64
N PRO A 59 -26.41 19.35 -2.93
CA PRO A 59 -25.28 18.88 -3.75
C PRO A 59 -24.22 19.95 -4.04
N ASN A 60 -24.50 21.21 -3.71
CA ASN A 60 -23.64 22.36 -3.94
C ASN A 60 -23.09 23.00 -2.66
N HIS A 61 -23.40 22.48 -1.46
CA HIS A 61 -22.93 23.06 -0.18
C HIS A 61 -21.91 22.17 0.55
N TRP A 62 -21.61 20.99 0.02
CA TRP A 62 -20.65 20.08 0.65
C TRP A 62 -19.22 20.64 0.67
N ASP A 63 -18.90 21.61 -0.21
CA ASP A 63 -17.63 22.33 -0.26
C ASP A 63 -17.51 23.43 0.82
N GLU A 64 -18.65 23.93 1.31
CA GLU A 64 -18.72 24.86 2.44
C GLU A 64 -18.60 24.14 3.80
N MET A 65 -18.86 22.82 3.83
CA MET A 65 -18.72 22.01 5.03
C MET A 65 -17.26 21.92 5.46
N LYS A 66 -16.99 22.41 6.66
CA LYS A 66 -15.66 22.31 7.30
C LYS A 66 -15.69 21.35 8.49
N PRO A 67 -14.58 20.64 8.76
CA PRO A 67 -14.44 19.95 10.02
C PRO A 67 -14.57 20.95 11.19
N PRO A 68 -15.00 20.51 12.38
CA PRO A 68 -14.90 21.32 13.58
C PRO A 68 -13.45 21.79 13.82
N GLN A 69 -13.29 23.00 14.38
CA GLN A 69 -11.96 23.63 14.53
C GLN A 69 -10.94 22.72 15.22
N TRP A 70 -11.33 22.02 16.30
CA TRP A 70 -10.43 21.11 17.03
C TRP A 70 -9.85 20.00 16.13
N ARG A 71 -10.59 19.57 15.10
CA ARG A 71 -10.16 18.55 14.14
C ARG A 71 -9.23 19.16 13.10
N ILE A 72 -9.48 20.40 12.68
CA ILE A 72 -8.57 21.18 11.83
C ILE A 72 -7.22 21.37 12.54
N ASP A 73 -7.23 21.79 13.81
CA ASP A 73 -6.02 21.98 14.61
C ASP A 73 -5.23 20.66 14.75
N MET A 74 -5.93 19.55 14.95
CA MET A 74 -5.34 18.21 14.97
C MET A 74 -4.69 17.85 13.62
N TYR A 75 -5.35 18.14 12.49
CA TYR A 75 -4.76 17.90 11.16
C TYR A 75 -3.55 18.77 10.91
N ALA A 76 -3.60 20.05 11.27
CA ALA A 76 -2.49 20.99 11.13
C ALA A 76 -1.27 20.54 11.95
N SER A 77 -1.47 20.04 13.17
CA SER A 77 -0.38 19.48 13.97
C SER A 77 0.26 18.24 13.33
N GLN A 78 -0.53 17.37 12.70
CA GLN A 78 -0.01 16.19 12.01
C GLN A 78 0.72 16.56 10.73
N GLU A 79 0.18 17.51 9.96
CA GLU A 79 0.82 18.05 8.78
C GLU A 79 2.16 18.71 9.11
N ALA A 80 2.24 19.46 10.21
CA ALA A 80 3.51 20.02 10.68
C ALA A 80 4.56 18.93 10.94
N GLY A 81 4.16 17.83 11.56
CA GLY A 81 5.05 16.67 11.74
C GLY A 81 5.56 16.10 10.40
N THR A 82 4.75 16.12 9.34
CA THR A 82 5.21 15.68 8.00
C THR A 82 6.21 16.63 7.34
N LYS A 83 6.18 17.92 7.69
CA LYS A 83 7.17 18.92 7.22
C LYS A 83 8.53 18.74 7.88
N GLU A 84 8.56 18.26 9.12
CA GLU A 84 9.78 18.00 9.88
C GLU A 84 10.54 16.75 9.40
N ILE A 85 9.87 15.85 8.68
CA ILE A 85 10.48 14.65 8.13
C ILE A 85 11.24 15.02 6.84
N MET A 86 12.52 15.31 7.00
CA MET A 86 13.43 15.60 5.88
C MET A 86 13.90 14.30 5.21
N LEU A 87 13.71 14.19 3.89
CA LEU A 87 14.21 13.10 3.05
C LEU A 87 15.60 13.41 2.49
N THR A 88 15.86 14.70 2.24
CA THR A 88 17.19 15.28 1.97
C THR A 88 17.32 16.61 2.71
N GLU A 89 18.45 17.32 2.55
CA GLU A 89 18.63 18.66 3.13
C GLU A 89 17.54 19.67 2.68
N ASP A 90 17.05 19.52 1.45
CA ASP A 90 16.12 20.48 0.83
C ASP A 90 14.71 19.94 0.56
N VAL A 91 14.48 18.62 0.77
CA VAL A 91 13.21 17.97 0.43
C VAL A 91 12.63 17.27 1.65
N SER A 92 11.48 17.76 2.10
CA SER A 92 10.65 17.14 3.13
C SER A 92 9.67 16.12 2.54
N LEU A 93 9.18 15.22 3.39
CA LEU A 93 8.12 14.27 3.06
C LEU A 93 6.84 14.99 2.63
N TYR A 94 6.49 16.08 3.31
CA TYR A 94 5.36 16.92 2.93
C TYR A 94 5.45 17.39 1.47
N GLN A 95 6.60 17.95 1.05
CA GLN A 95 6.81 18.41 -0.33
C GLN A 95 6.67 17.29 -1.36
N ILE A 96 7.15 16.09 -1.04
CA ILE A 96 6.92 14.91 -1.89
C ILE A 96 5.43 14.61 -2.03
N CYS A 97 4.64 14.74 -0.96
CA CYS A 97 3.20 14.50 -1.01
C CYS A 97 2.38 15.61 -1.70
N GLN A 98 2.98 16.78 -2.02
CA GLN A 98 2.31 17.86 -2.75
C GLN A 98 2.42 17.73 -4.28
N VAL A 99 3.37 16.93 -4.78
CA VAL A 99 3.58 16.77 -6.23
C VAL A 99 3.04 15.43 -6.73
N ASN A 100 2.82 15.31 -8.04
CA ASN A 100 2.27 14.08 -8.60
C ASN A 100 3.21 12.88 -8.45
N TYR A 101 2.66 11.66 -8.48
CA TYR A 101 3.41 10.43 -8.21
C TYR A 101 4.62 10.23 -9.13
N SER A 102 4.50 10.59 -10.42
CA SER A 102 5.59 10.46 -11.39
C SER A 102 6.77 11.40 -11.08
N ARG A 103 6.47 12.65 -10.71
CA ARG A 103 7.49 13.64 -10.31
C ARG A 103 8.11 13.26 -8.96
N SER A 104 7.30 12.81 -8.01
CA SER A 104 7.77 12.28 -6.73
C SER A 104 8.68 11.07 -6.94
N TYR A 105 8.29 10.13 -7.80
CA TYR A 105 9.11 8.97 -8.16
C TYR A 105 10.46 9.39 -8.74
N SER A 106 10.46 10.29 -9.73
CA SER A 106 11.68 10.82 -10.35
C SER A 106 12.61 11.51 -9.34
N THR A 107 12.01 12.18 -8.36
CA THR A 107 12.75 12.84 -7.27
C THR A 107 13.38 11.80 -6.34
N LEU A 108 12.60 10.81 -5.89
CA LEU A 108 13.06 9.77 -4.95
C LEU A 108 14.03 8.77 -5.58
N LYS A 109 13.86 8.40 -6.86
CA LYS A 109 14.73 7.45 -7.57
C LYS A 109 16.19 7.88 -7.58
N ASN A 110 16.44 9.18 -7.59
CA ASN A 110 17.79 9.75 -7.63
C ASN A 110 18.39 10.00 -6.24
N MET A 111 17.60 9.85 -5.17
CA MET A 111 18.08 10.05 -3.80
C MET A 111 18.90 8.85 -3.33
N LYS A 112 20.16 9.10 -3.02
CA LYS A 112 21.02 8.13 -2.34
C LYS A 112 20.77 8.23 -0.84
N ASN A 113 20.62 7.10 -0.17
CA ASN A 113 20.52 7.00 1.30
C ASN A 113 19.32 7.72 1.93
N TRP A 114 18.19 7.81 1.23
CA TRP A 114 16.97 8.31 1.85
C TRP A 114 16.52 7.32 2.95
N SER A 115 16.11 7.85 4.10
CA SER A 115 15.57 7.06 5.21
C SER A 115 14.23 7.64 5.62
N LEU A 116 13.16 6.84 5.53
CA LEU A 116 11.93 7.18 6.22
C LEU A 116 12.11 6.87 7.71
N PRO A 117 11.69 7.78 8.61
CA PRO A 117 11.55 7.42 10.01
C PRO A 117 10.58 6.22 10.12
N PRO A 118 10.72 5.38 11.16
CA PRO A 118 9.80 4.29 11.40
C PRO A 118 8.35 4.78 11.35
N MET A 119 7.57 4.23 10.42
CA MET A 119 6.16 4.61 10.20
C MET A 119 5.24 4.15 11.35
N ASP A 120 5.82 3.48 12.35
CA ASP A 120 5.19 3.03 13.60
C ASP A 120 4.95 4.21 14.54
N ASN A 121 5.80 5.23 14.46
CA ASN A 121 5.65 6.50 15.18
C ASN A 121 4.55 7.39 14.58
N ILE A 122 4.08 7.01 13.39
CA ILE A 122 3.08 7.70 12.59
C ILE A 122 1.75 6.95 12.84
N SER A 123 1.05 7.37 13.90
CA SER A 123 -0.24 6.81 14.35
C SER A 123 -1.27 6.75 13.19
N CYS A 124 -2.30 5.89 13.28
CA CYS A 124 -3.33 5.76 12.25
C CYS A 124 -4.27 6.98 12.17
N THR A 125 -3.72 8.13 11.80
CA THR A 125 -4.46 9.38 11.60
C THR A 125 -4.71 9.63 10.12
N PHE A 126 -5.61 10.55 9.81
CA PHE A 126 -5.99 10.85 8.42
C PHE A 126 -4.81 11.34 7.56
N ILE A 127 -4.02 12.30 8.05
CA ILE A 127 -2.82 12.78 7.34
C ILE A 127 -1.85 11.63 7.08
N ASN A 128 -1.67 10.78 8.08
CA ASN A 128 -0.74 9.65 8.00
C ASN A 128 -1.19 8.61 6.98
N ILE A 129 -2.48 8.35 6.86
CA ILE A 129 -3.05 7.48 5.83
C ILE A 129 -2.82 8.08 4.44
N ILE A 130 -3.03 9.39 4.28
CA ILE A 130 -2.79 10.09 3.00
C ILE A 130 -1.32 9.99 2.60
N VAL A 131 -0.41 10.30 3.52
CA VAL A 131 1.04 10.20 3.29
C VAL A 131 1.44 8.75 2.96
N LYS A 132 0.99 7.77 3.74
CA LYS A 132 1.26 6.34 3.49
C LYS A 132 0.78 5.90 2.11
N ARG A 133 -0.44 6.29 1.73
CA ARG A 133 -1.01 5.99 0.42
C ARG A 133 -0.22 6.66 -0.70
N HIS A 134 0.15 7.93 -0.53
CA HIS A 134 0.93 8.67 -1.50
C HIS A 134 2.30 7.99 -1.74
N LEU A 135 3.01 7.63 -0.67
CA LEU A 135 4.26 6.88 -0.77
C LEU A 135 4.08 5.51 -1.42
N ALA A 136 3.03 4.77 -1.07
CA ALA A 136 2.74 3.48 -1.70
C ALA A 136 2.53 3.62 -3.22
N ASN A 137 1.80 4.65 -3.66
CA ASN A 137 1.59 4.96 -5.07
C ASN A 137 2.89 5.34 -5.80
N ILE A 138 3.87 5.91 -5.10
CA ILE A 138 5.19 6.17 -5.68
C ILE A 138 6.00 4.87 -5.77
N PHE A 139 6.05 4.09 -4.70
CA PHE A 139 6.92 2.91 -4.62
C PHE A 139 6.41 1.69 -5.37
N ILE A 140 5.12 1.62 -5.68
CA ILE A 140 4.60 0.54 -6.53
C ILE A 140 5.23 0.59 -7.93
N ARG A 141 5.59 1.78 -8.42
CA ARG A 141 6.14 1.97 -9.77
C ARG A 141 7.44 1.17 -10.01
N PRO A 142 8.50 1.28 -9.17
CA PRO A 142 9.67 0.42 -9.26
C PRO A 142 9.38 -1.08 -9.33
N HIS A 143 8.40 -1.55 -8.55
CA HIS A 143 8.04 -2.96 -8.52
C HIS A 143 7.36 -3.39 -9.83
N LEU A 144 6.52 -2.53 -10.40
CA LEU A 144 5.91 -2.74 -11.71
C LEU A 144 6.96 -2.73 -12.84
N GLU A 145 7.94 -1.83 -12.79
CA GLU A 145 9.06 -1.78 -13.74
C GLU A 145 9.90 -3.06 -13.70
N LEU A 146 10.23 -3.55 -12.50
CA LEU A 146 10.95 -4.82 -12.33
C LEU A 146 10.13 -5.99 -12.85
N PHE A 147 8.84 -6.04 -12.52
CA PHE A 147 7.93 -7.08 -13.01
C PHE A 147 7.85 -7.10 -14.54
N ALA A 148 7.69 -5.94 -15.19
CA ALA A 148 7.68 -5.82 -16.64
C ALA A 148 9.00 -6.28 -17.27
N ALA A 149 10.14 -5.89 -16.67
CA ALA A 149 11.45 -6.33 -17.12
C ALA A 149 11.63 -7.84 -17.02
N ASP A 150 11.20 -8.45 -15.92
CA ASP A 150 11.21 -9.90 -15.72
C ASP A 150 10.31 -10.60 -16.74
N LEU A 151 9.15 -10.01 -17.03
CA LEU A 151 8.24 -10.56 -18.03
C LEU A 151 8.84 -10.56 -19.43
N PHE A 152 9.56 -9.50 -19.82
CA PHE A 152 10.27 -9.45 -21.10
C PHE A 152 11.35 -10.54 -21.24
N MET A 153 11.87 -11.04 -20.13
CA MET A 153 12.82 -12.17 -20.11
C MET A 153 12.15 -13.54 -20.24
N THR A 154 10.82 -13.62 -20.13
CA THR A 154 10.11 -14.90 -20.29
C THR A 154 10.02 -15.32 -21.75
N ASP A 155 9.86 -16.63 -21.96
CA ASP A 155 9.64 -17.23 -23.29
C ASP A 155 8.36 -16.72 -23.98
N TYR A 156 7.48 -16.03 -23.24
CA TYR A 156 6.29 -15.41 -23.78
C TYR A 156 6.63 -14.24 -24.72
N CYS A 157 7.54 -13.35 -24.30
CA CYS A 157 7.87 -12.15 -25.07
C CYS A 157 8.92 -12.40 -26.17
N LYS A 158 9.76 -13.44 -26.03
CA LYS A 158 10.78 -13.85 -27.02
C LYS A 158 11.70 -12.71 -27.51
N LEU A 159 11.92 -11.69 -26.67
CA LEU A 159 12.68 -10.50 -27.07
C LEU A 159 14.18 -10.80 -27.24
N ASN A 160 14.72 -11.85 -26.60
CA ASN A 160 16.14 -12.21 -26.63
C ASN A 160 17.08 -11.03 -26.30
N LEU A 161 16.63 -10.13 -25.44
CA LEU A 161 17.39 -8.95 -25.03
C LEU A 161 18.09 -9.19 -23.68
N PRO A 162 19.25 -8.56 -23.42
CA PRO A 162 19.84 -8.54 -22.10
C PRO A 162 18.90 -7.87 -21.08
N TYR A 163 18.89 -8.36 -19.84
CA TYR A 163 18.03 -7.83 -18.77
C TYR A 163 18.15 -6.31 -18.56
N THR A 164 19.35 -5.76 -18.70
CA THR A 164 19.60 -4.31 -18.60
C THR A 164 18.85 -3.51 -19.66
N VAL A 165 18.67 -4.07 -20.86
CA VAL A 165 17.89 -3.46 -21.93
C VAL A 165 16.40 -3.58 -21.62
N CYS A 166 15.92 -4.75 -21.19
CA CYS A 166 14.53 -4.95 -20.77
C CYS A 166 14.12 -3.99 -19.65
N ARG A 167 14.99 -3.81 -18.66
CA ARG A 167 14.79 -2.83 -17.58
C ARG A 167 14.74 -1.41 -18.10
N GLY A 168 15.65 -1.04 -19.01
CA GLY A 168 15.62 0.27 -19.66
C GLY A 168 14.32 0.54 -20.40
N ILE A 169 13.77 -0.45 -21.10
CA ILE A 169 12.47 -0.36 -21.76
C ILE A 169 11.35 -0.17 -20.72
N ALA A 170 11.30 -1.03 -19.70
CA ALA A 170 10.27 -0.98 -18.65
C ALA A 170 10.22 0.38 -17.92
N GLU A 171 11.38 0.99 -17.66
CA GLU A 171 11.47 2.32 -17.03
C GLU A 171 10.84 3.44 -17.87
N HIS A 172 10.74 3.28 -19.20
CA HIS A 172 10.13 4.27 -20.11
C HIS A 172 8.67 3.98 -20.46
N MET A 173 8.12 2.84 -20.03
CA MET A 173 6.71 2.49 -20.25
C MET A 173 5.79 3.37 -19.40
N THR A 174 4.60 3.71 -19.88
CA THR A 174 3.60 4.36 -19.03
C THR A 174 3.04 3.39 -17.98
N ASN A 175 2.30 3.88 -16.98
CA ASN A 175 1.65 2.98 -16.00
C ASN A 175 0.64 2.08 -16.70
N GLU A 176 -0.09 2.65 -17.66
CA GLU A 176 -1.09 2.02 -18.49
C GLU A 176 -0.47 0.93 -19.35
N ASP A 177 0.71 1.17 -19.94
CA ASP A 177 1.43 0.16 -20.73
C ASP A 177 1.84 -1.04 -19.85
N ILE A 178 2.36 -0.78 -18.64
CA ILE A 178 2.76 -1.86 -17.74
C ILE A 178 1.53 -2.64 -17.26
N LEU A 179 0.43 -1.97 -16.93
CA LEU A 179 -0.81 -2.63 -16.53
C LEU A 179 -1.40 -3.46 -17.67
N SER A 180 -1.46 -2.92 -18.88
CA SER A 180 -1.91 -3.65 -20.07
C SER A 180 -1.03 -4.87 -20.33
N LEU A 181 0.28 -4.75 -20.13
CA LEU A 181 1.20 -5.88 -20.24
C LEU A 181 0.86 -6.96 -19.20
N CYS A 182 0.60 -6.58 -17.95
CA CYS A 182 0.17 -7.50 -16.88
C CYS A 182 -1.14 -8.22 -17.22
N GLU A 183 -2.15 -7.51 -17.72
CA GLU A 183 -3.47 -8.07 -18.05
C GLU A 183 -3.40 -9.08 -19.21
N GLN A 184 -2.52 -8.86 -20.18
CA GLN A 184 -2.34 -9.76 -21.31
C GLN A 184 -1.64 -11.07 -20.92
N THR A 185 -0.85 -11.05 -19.85
CA THR A 185 -0.28 -12.26 -19.25
C THR A 185 -1.27 -12.96 -18.33
N THR A 186 -2.03 -13.89 -18.90
CA THR A 186 -2.90 -14.78 -18.13
C THR A 186 -2.09 -15.74 -17.24
N GLU A 187 -2.60 -16.09 -16.06
CA GLU A 187 -1.98 -17.06 -15.13
C GLU A 187 -1.56 -18.38 -15.82
N LYS A 188 -2.31 -18.82 -16.83
CA LYS A 188 -2.00 -20.04 -17.60
C LYS A 188 -0.71 -19.91 -18.42
N SER A 189 -0.33 -18.70 -18.84
CA SER A 189 0.92 -18.41 -19.55
C SER A 189 2.12 -18.23 -18.61
N LEU A 190 1.85 -17.85 -17.35
CA LEU A 190 2.84 -17.69 -16.28
C LEU A 190 3.02 -18.94 -15.41
N ALA A 191 2.28 -20.01 -15.69
CA ALA A 191 2.47 -21.30 -15.05
C ALA A 191 3.88 -21.78 -15.35
N PHE A 192 4.82 -21.41 -14.47
CA PHE A 192 6.12 -22.01 -14.38
C PHE A 192 5.89 -23.51 -14.45
N GLN A 193 6.37 -24.15 -15.50
CA GLN A 193 6.67 -25.57 -15.45
C GLN A 193 7.76 -25.72 -14.40
N LEU A 194 7.36 -25.67 -13.12
CA LEU A 194 8.20 -26.06 -12.00
C LEU A 194 8.75 -27.42 -12.40
N PRO A 195 10.08 -27.57 -12.56
CA PRO A 195 10.64 -28.83 -12.96
C PRO A 195 10.12 -29.87 -11.97
N THR A 196 9.40 -30.87 -12.48
CA THR A 196 8.87 -31.98 -11.69
C THR A 196 10.01 -32.92 -11.28
N ARG A 197 11.12 -32.35 -10.80
CA ARG A 197 12.29 -33.03 -10.27
C ARG A 197 12.23 -32.92 -8.76
N LEU A 198 11.39 -33.71 -8.11
CA LEU A 198 11.56 -34.20 -6.72
C LEU A 198 10.35 -35.06 -6.31
N SER A 199 10.14 -36.20 -6.97
CA SER A 199 9.23 -37.22 -6.41
C SER A 199 9.61 -38.68 -6.74
N LYS A 200 10.80 -38.94 -7.29
CA LYS A 200 11.20 -40.31 -7.67
C LYS A 200 12.45 -40.91 -7.01
N SER A 201 13.15 -40.25 -6.08
CA SER A 201 14.36 -40.84 -5.48
C SER A 201 14.41 -40.93 -3.94
N LEU A 202 13.27 -41.09 -3.27
CA LEU A 202 13.22 -41.56 -1.88
C LEU A 202 12.50 -42.91 -1.78
N ARG A 203 12.97 -43.88 -2.58
CA ARG A 203 12.86 -45.32 -2.26
C ARG A 203 14.26 -45.86 -2.03
N VAL A 204 14.97 -45.29 -1.05
CA VAL A 204 16.15 -45.94 -0.48
C VAL A 204 15.65 -46.90 0.60
N LYS A 205 15.80 -48.19 0.25
CA LYS A 205 15.58 -49.40 1.04
C LYS A 205 15.75 -49.20 2.55
N ARG A 206 14.64 -49.30 3.30
CA ARG A 206 14.67 -49.78 4.69
C ARG A 206 15.05 -51.26 4.64
N GLN A 207 16.33 -51.57 4.77
CA GLN A 207 16.77 -52.88 5.21
C GLN A 207 16.73 -52.93 6.74
N GLN A 208 16.14 -54.01 7.22
CA GLN A 208 16.11 -54.45 8.61
C GLN A 208 17.52 -54.46 9.22
N LYS A 209 17.67 -53.93 10.44
CA LYS A 209 18.66 -54.45 11.37
C LYS A 209 18.10 -54.37 12.78
N ASN A 210 17.73 -55.55 13.28
CA ASN A 210 17.34 -55.82 14.65
C ASN A 210 18.51 -55.57 15.62
N GLU A 211 18.11 -55.16 16.82
CA GLU A 211 18.59 -55.60 18.14
C GLU A 211 20.08 -55.47 18.50
N GLY A 212 20.30 -54.78 19.63
CA GLY A 212 21.58 -54.68 20.30
C GLY A 212 21.48 -53.71 21.48
N GLU A 213 21.10 -54.25 22.63
CA GLU A 213 21.06 -53.65 23.97
C GLU A 213 22.30 -52.81 24.31
N SER A 214 22.13 -51.73 25.09
CA SER A 214 22.69 -51.62 26.46
C SER A 214 22.87 -50.17 26.96
N GLN A 215 22.25 -49.96 28.13
CA GLN A 215 22.78 -49.31 29.33
C GLN A 215 23.22 -47.83 29.35
N SER A 216 22.57 -47.10 30.29
CA SER A 216 23.14 -46.13 31.24
C SER A 216 23.73 -44.82 30.65
N SER A 217 23.58 -43.60 31.17
CA SER A 217 23.16 -43.05 32.46
C SER A 217 22.92 -41.53 32.26
N PRO A 218 22.36 -40.81 33.26
CA PRO A 218 21.95 -39.41 33.14
C PRO A 218 23.07 -38.45 33.54
N ILE A 219 23.31 -37.38 32.76
CA ILE A 219 24.23 -36.30 33.14
C ILE A 219 23.53 -34.93 33.02
N GLN A 220 23.08 -34.48 34.19
CA GLN A 220 23.30 -33.18 34.82
C GLN A 220 23.33 -31.89 33.98
N ASN A 221 22.31 -31.06 34.22
CA ASN A 221 22.41 -29.67 34.71
C ASN A 221 23.72 -28.90 34.44
N ARG A 222 23.61 -27.80 33.68
CA ARG A 222 24.36 -26.58 34.02
C ARG A 222 23.55 -25.32 33.72
N LYS A 223 22.98 -24.77 34.80
CA LYS A 223 22.71 -23.33 34.96
C LYS A 223 24.01 -22.56 34.69
N ARG A 224 23.94 -21.47 33.92
CA ARG A 224 24.85 -20.34 34.12
C ARG A 224 24.03 -19.05 34.28
N LEU A 225 24.25 -18.47 35.44
CA LEU A 225 23.75 -17.21 35.96
C LEU A 225 24.74 -16.10 35.56
N ARG A 226 24.18 -14.91 35.31
CA ARG A 226 24.63 -13.57 35.73
C ARG A 226 25.79 -12.82 35.01
N ARG A 227 25.38 -11.60 34.64
CA ARG A 227 25.98 -10.26 34.88
C ARG A 227 27.20 -9.86 34.04
N GLN A 228 27.06 -8.78 33.29
CA GLN A 228 27.28 -7.41 33.79
C GLN A 228 26.16 -6.49 33.29
#